data_AF-A0A509KZP7-F1
#
_entry.id   AF-A0A509KZP7-F1
#
_cell.length_a   1.000
_cell.length_b   1.000
_cell.length_c   1.000
_cell.angle_alpha   90.00
_cell.angle_beta   90.00
_cell.angle_gamma   90.00
#
_symmetry.space_group_name_H-M   'P 1'
#
loop_
_entity.id
_entity.type
_entity.pdbx_description
1 polymer ?
#
loop_
_entity_poly.entity_id
_entity_poly.type
_entity_poly.pdbx_seq_one_letter_code
_entity_poly.pdbx_strand_id
1 'polypeptide(L)'
;MKIPFRNKPPLDPREVGKEATKAARSARDVVIGLIRAIQRAWDGFFERRVPMMAAGLAFYFLLGLIPFLFLVAATSGYFLRTNPGLINEINAYVIEILPPGFGEIILEQINSAASNWHALGLLGLFSLVLVAMGLFDA
;
A
#
# COMPACT_ATOMS: atom_id res chain seq x y z
N MET A 1 -15.94 22.42 49.40
CA MET A 1 -15.43 23.49 48.51
C MET A 1 -16.51 23.75 47.44
N LYS A 2 -17.32 24.82 47.60
CA LYS A 2 -18.45 25.16 46.70
C LYS A 2 -17.95 26.14 45.64
N ILE A 3 -18.10 25.81 44.36
CA ILE A 3 -17.78 26.72 43.25
C ILE A 3 -18.92 27.76 43.16
N PRO A 4 -18.65 29.07 43.19
CA PRO A 4 -19.71 30.07 43.07
C PRO A 4 -20.18 30.14 41.61
N PHE A 5 -21.46 29.80 41.37
CA PHE A 5 -22.13 30.05 40.11
C PHE A 5 -22.27 31.56 39.92
N ARG A 6 -21.35 32.15 39.16
CA ARG A 6 -21.42 33.55 38.71
C ARG A 6 -22.55 33.66 37.70
N ASN A 7 -23.73 34.09 38.15
CA ASN A 7 -24.84 34.44 37.27
C ASN A 7 -24.39 35.59 36.36
N LYS A 8 -24.19 35.30 35.08
CA LYS A 8 -24.03 36.35 34.06
C LYS A 8 -25.38 37.07 33.91
N PRO A 9 -25.41 38.41 33.84
CA PRO A 9 -26.64 39.14 33.57
C PRO A 9 -27.25 38.65 32.24
N PRO A 10 -28.58 38.66 32.10
CA PRO A 10 -29.23 38.26 30.85
C PRO A 10 -28.69 39.14 29.71
N LEU A 11 -28.20 38.51 28.63
CA LEU A 11 -27.68 39.23 27.47
C LEU A 11 -28.78 40.14 26.90
N ASP A 12 -28.43 41.40 26.61
CA ASP A 12 -29.30 42.34 25.91
C ASP A 12 -29.73 41.72 24.56
N PRO A 13 -31.04 41.64 24.26
CA PRO A 13 -31.55 41.12 22.98
C PRO A 13 -30.87 41.69 21.73
N ARG A 14 -30.36 42.93 21.80
CA ARG A 14 -29.64 43.59 20.70
C ARG A 14 -28.22 43.06 20.50
N GLU A 15 -27.57 42.61 21.57
CA GLU A 15 -26.23 42.01 21.50
C GLU A 15 -26.28 40.55 21.07
N VAL A 16 -27.32 39.81 21.48
CA VAL A 16 -27.56 38.42 21.02
C VAL A 16 -27.65 38.34 19.49
N GLY A 17 -28.36 39.28 18.84
CA GLY A 17 -28.47 39.32 17.38
C GLY A 17 -27.15 39.64 16.67
N LYS A 18 -26.29 40.47 17.27
CA LYS A 18 -24.97 40.83 16.72
C LYS A 18 -23.95 39.70 16.88
N GLU A 19 -23.96 39.00 18.02
CA GLU A 19 -23.10 37.84 18.22
C GLU A 19 -23.48 36.68 17.29
N ALA A 20 -24.78 36.41 17.11
CA ALA A 20 -25.27 35.40 16.17
C ALA A 20 -24.85 35.70 14.72
N THR A 21 -24.94 36.96 14.27
CA THR A 21 -24.51 37.34 12.92
C THR A 21 -22.99 37.32 12.75
N LYS A 22 -22.21 37.63 13.80
CA LYS A 22 -20.74 37.54 13.76
C LYS A 22 -20.26 36.09 13.70
N ALA A 23 -20.86 35.20 14.49
CA ALA A 23 -20.59 33.77 14.47
C ALA A 23 -20.90 33.16 13.09
N ALA A 24 -22.05 33.51 12.49
CA ALA A 24 -22.42 33.07 11.14
C ALA A 24 -21.44 33.55 10.06
N ARG A 25 -20.93 34.79 10.19
CA ARG A 25 -19.97 35.37 9.23
C ARG A 25 -18.60 34.70 9.34
N SER A 26 -18.12 34.46 10.57
CA SER A 26 -16.87 33.73 10.82
C SER A 26 -16.91 32.30 10.31
N ALA A 27 -18.01 31.57 10.55
CA ALA A 27 -18.18 30.22 10.01
C ALA A 27 -18.13 30.21 8.48
N ARG A 28 -18.80 31.17 7.82
CA ARG A 28 -18.76 31.34 6.36
C ARG A 28 -17.35 31.60 5.84
N ASP A 29 -16.59 32.48 6.51
CA ASP A 29 -15.23 32.82 6.07
C ASP A 29 -14.25 31.67 6.23
N VAL A 30 -14.40 30.85 7.28
CA VAL A 30 -13.65 29.61 7.47
C VAL A 30 -13.98 28.60 6.37
N VAL A 31 -15.25 28.38 6.07
CA VAL A 31 -15.69 27.45 5.00
C VAL A 31 -15.16 27.90 3.63
N ILE A 32 -15.30 29.19 3.30
CA ILE A 32 -14.79 29.75 2.04
C ILE A 32 -13.25 29.69 1.99
N GLY A 33 -12.58 29.88 3.14
CA GLY A 33 -11.14 29.71 3.27
C GLY A 33 -10.70 28.27 3.00
N LEU A 34 -11.40 27.29 3.56
CA LEU A 34 -11.14 25.87 3.38
C LEU A 34 -11.36 25.45 1.92
N ILE A 35 -12.47 25.87 1.31
CA ILE A 35 -12.78 25.59 -0.11
C ILE A 35 -11.68 26.14 -1.02
N ARG A 36 -11.23 27.38 -0.78
CA ARG A 36 -10.13 27.98 -1.55
C ARG A 36 -8.78 27.29 -1.30
N ALA A 37 -8.56 26.73 -0.11
CA ALA A 37 -7.37 25.95 0.17
C ALA A 37 -7.40 24.62 -0.59
N ILE A 38 -8.56 23.94 -0.61
CA ILE A 38 -8.77 22.70 -1.38
C ILE A 38 -8.61 22.96 -2.87
N GLN A 39 -9.21 24.02 -3.42
CA GLN A 39 -9.07 24.37 -4.83
C GLN A 39 -7.61 24.63 -5.21
N ARG A 40 -6.88 25.43 -4.43
CA ARG A 40 -5.45 25.68 -4.67
C ARG A 40 -4.61 24.40 -4.59
N ALA A 41 -4.93 23.50 -3.66
CA ALA A 41 -4.27 22.20 -3.58
C ALA A 41 -4.57 21.33 -4.80
N TRP A 42 -5.81 21.38 -5.30
CA TRP A 42 -6.25 20.66 -6.49
C TRP A 42 -5.55 21.17 -7.75
N ASP A 43 -5.53 22.48 -7.96
CA ASP A 43 -4.86 23.10 -9.10
C ASP A 43 -3.35 22.79 -9.06
N GLY A 44 -2.73 22.93 -7.88
CA GLY A 44 -1.32 22.58 -7.68
C GLY A 44 -1.00 21.10 -7.89
N PHE A 45 -1.95 20.19 -7.64
CA PHE A 45 -1.80 18.75 -7.87
C PHE A 45 -1.71 18.43 -9.37
N PHE A 46 -2.51 19.09 -10.20
CA PHE A 46 -2.47 18.91 -11.66
C PHE A 46 -1.30 19.65 -12.31
N GLU A 47 -0.99 20.88 -11.88
CA GLU A 47 0.12 21.66 -12.42
C GLU A 47 1.49 20.98 -12.23
N ARG A 48 1.68 20.25 -11.11
CA ARG A 48 2.92 19.55 -10.78
C ARG A 48 3.06 18.18 -11.45
N ARG A 49 2.20 17.83 -12.41
CA ARG A 49 2.20 16.51 -13.08
C ARG A 49 2.16 15.33 -12.10
N VAL A 50 1.61 15.52 -10.90
CA VAL A 50 1.52 14.48 -9.87
C VAL A 50 0.77 13.23 -10.38
N PRO A 51 -0.32 13.35 -11.15
CA PRO A 51 -0.97 12.18 -11.75
C PRO A 51 -0.04 11.37 -12.67
N MET A 52 0.83 12.05 -13.41
CA MET A 52 1.77 11.40 -14.34
C MET A 52 2.87 10.66 -13.59
N MET A 53 3.41 11.24 -12.51
CA MET A 53 4.35 10.55 -11.61
C MET A 53 3.68 9.37 -10.89
N ALA A 54 2.43 9.53 -10.44
CA ALA A 54 1.69 8.43 -9.81
C ALA A 54 1.41 7.28 -10.78
N ALA A 55 1.13 7.58 -12.05
CA ALA A 55 0.98 6.57 -13.09
C ALA A 55 2.30 5.83 -13.37
N GLY A 56 3.42 6.56 -13.41
CA GLY A 56 4.76 5.96 -13.50
C GLY A 56 5.05 5.01 -12.34
N LEU A 57 4.80 5.46 -11.10
CA LEU A 57 4.95 4.64 -9.89
C LEU A 57 4.11 3.36 -9.95
N ALA A 58 2.84 3.46 -10.36
CA ALA A 58 1.96 2.30 -10.47
C ALA A 58 2.44 1.30 -11.54
N PHE A 59 2.94 1.79 -12.67
CA PHE A 59 3.48 0.97 -13.74
C PHE A 59 4.75 0.22 -13.30
N TYR A 60 5.73 0.92 -12.71
CA TYR A 60 6.95 0.28 -12.22
C TYR A 60 6.67 -0.67 -11.05
N PHE A 61 5.71 -0.36 -10.18
CA PHE A 61 5.26 -1.27 -9.14
C PHE A 61 4.73 -2.59 -9.75
N LEU A 62 3.89 -2.49 -10.78
CA LEU A 62 3.37 -3.67 -11.48
C LEU A 62 4.49 -4.47 -12.16
N LEU A 63 5.45 -3.79 -12.81
CA LEU A 63 6.62 -4.44 -13.39
C LEU A 63 7.49 -5.15 -12.33
N GLY A 64 7.60 -4.57 -11.14
CA GLY A 64 8.37 -5.11 -10.02
C GLY A 64 7.75 -6.35 -9.38
N LEU A 65 6.46 -6.61 -9.60
CA LEU A 65 5.80 -7.79 -9.04
C LEU A 65 6.35 -9.10 -9.59
N ILE A 66 6.67 -9.17 -10.88
CA ILE A 66 7.24 -10.39 -11.49
C ILE A 66 8.59 -10.78 -10.86
N PRO A 67 9.61 -9.90 -10.81
CA PRO A 67 10.87 -10.24 -10.16
C PRO A 67 10.74 -10.42 -8.65
N PHE A 68 9.80 -9.72 -8.01
CA PHE A 68 9.45 -9.98 -6.61
C PHE A 68 8.91 -11.41 -6.41
N LEU A 69 8.06 -11.92 -7.30
CA LEU A 69 7.59 -13.31 -7.25
C LEU A 69 8.75 -14.31 -7.38
N PHE A 70 9.73 -14.03 -8.25
CA PHE A 70 10.94 -14.87 -8.33
C PHE A 70 11.75 -14.85 -7.03
N LEU A 71 11.85 -13.70 -6.36
CA LEU A 71 12.52 -13.61 -5.06
C LEU A 71 11.78 -14.42 -3.98
N VAL A 72 10.45 -14.36 -3.96
CA VAL A 72 9.61 -15.16 -3.04
C VAL A 72 9.75 -16.67 -3.34
N ALA A 73 9.73 -17.06 -4.62
CA ALA A 73 9.91 -18.45 -5.03
C ALA A 73 11.30 -18.98 -4.66
N ALA A 74 12.35 -18.18 -4.88
CA ALA A 74 13.71 -18.52 -4.51
C ALA A 74 13.88 -18.67 -3.00
N THR A 75 13.29 -17.75 -2.22
CA THR A 75 13.29 -17.81 -0.76
C THR A 75 12.56 -19.06 -0.27
N SER A 76 11.43 -19.39 -0.88
CA SER A 76 10.68 -20.62 -0.58
C SER A 76 11.51 -21.86 -0.90
N GLY A 77 12.14 -21.92 -2.08
CA GLY A 77 13.03 -23.01 -2.48
C GLY A 77 14.20 -23.20 -1.53
N TYR A 78 14.78 -22.11 -1.03
CA TYR A 78 15.82 -22.14 0.01
C TYR A 78 15.31 -22.79 1.32
N PHE A 79 14.13 -22.38 1.80
CA PHE A 79 13.53 -22.97 3.00
C PHE A 79 13.20 -24.45 2.82
N LEU A 80 12.64 -24.83 1.66
CA LEU A 80 12.34 -26.23 1.32
C LEU A 80 13.61 -27.09 1.30
N ARG A 81 14.72 -26.56 0.76
CA ARG A 81 16.00 -27.28 0.74
C ARG A 81 16.66 -27.40 2.11
N THR A 82 16.51 -26.38 2.94
CA THR A 82 17.13 -26.35 4.29
C THR A 82 16.41 -27.29 5.26
N ASN A 83 15.12 -27.60 5.01
CA ASN A 83 14.30 -28.49 5.82
C ASN A 83 13.75 -29.65 4.96
N PRO A 84 14.53 -30.72 4.72
CA PRO A 84 14.08 -31.85 3.91
C PRO A 84 12.82 -32.56 4.45
N GLY A 85 12.49 -32.39 5.74
CA GLY A 85 11.24 -32.88 6.32
C GLY A 85 9.97 -32.20 5.76
N LEU A 86 10.04 -30.91 5.40
CA LEU A 86 8.91 -30.16 4.84
C LEU A 86 8.51 -30.66 3.44
N ILE A 87 9.50 -31.06 2.63
CA ILE A 87 9.24 -31.62 1.29
C ILE A 87 8.46 -32.93 1.40
N ASN A 88 8.79 -33.79 2.36
CA ASN A 88 8.12 -35.07 2.52
C ASN A 88 6.65 -34.92 2.97
N GLU A 89 6.38 -33.95 3.84
CA GLU A 89 5.01 -33.61 4.28
C GLU A 89 4.17 -33.02 3.14
N ILE A 90 4.75 -32.11 2.33
CA ILE A 90 4.09 -31.53 1.16
C ILE A 90 3.82 -32.61 0.12
N ASN A 91 4.77 -33.50 -0.16
CA ASN A 91 4.61 -34.57 -1.14
C ASN A 91 3.49 -35.54 -0.74
N ALA A 92 3.40 -35.90 0.54
CA ALA A 92 2.33 -36.76 1.04
C ALA A 92 0.93 -36.12 0.82
N TYR A 93 0.80 -34.84 1.12
CA TYR A 93 -0.47 -34.11 0.98
C TYR A 93 -0.85 -33.82 -0.49
N VAL A 94 0.14 -33.51 -1.33
CA VAL A 94 -0.07 -33.18 -2.75
C VAL A 94 -0.46 -34.41 -3.56
N ILE A 95 0.13 -35.57 -3.28
CA ILE A 95 -0.20 -36.83 -3.97
C ILE A 95 -1.60 -37.33 -3.57
N GLU A 96 -2.05 -37.06 -2.35
CA GLU A 96 -3.37 -37.50 -1.86
C GLU A 96 -4.54 -36.73 -2.50
N ILE A 97 -4.32 -35.47 -2.90
CA ILE A 97 -5.37 -34.59 -3.44
C ILE A 97 -5.38 -34.59 -4.98
N LEU A 98 -4.26 -34.90 -5.63
CA LEU A 98 -4.13 -34.80 -7.08
C LEU A 98 -4.44 -36.12 -7.81
N PRO A 99 -5.09 -36.05 -9.00
CA PRO A 99 -5.28 -37.22 -9.86
C PRO A 99 -3.95 -37.89 -10.24
N PRO A 100 -3.94 -39.23 -10.44
CA PRO A 100 -2.76 -39.96 -10.90
C PRO A 100 -2.18 -39.33 -12.18
N GLY A 101 -0.86 -39.10 -12.19
CA GLY A 101 -0.13 -38.46 -13.31
C GLY A 101 0.01 -36.93 -13.21
N PHE A 102 -0.87 -36.22 -12.49
CA PHE A 102 -0.67 -34.77 -12.24
C PHE A 102 0.32 -34.50 -11.12
N GLY A 103 0.37 -35.37 -10.10
CA GLY A 103 1.30 -35.24 -8.98
C GLY A 103 2.76 -35.25 -9.44
N GLU A 104 3.15 -36.18 -10.30
CA GLU A 104 4.53 -36.33 -10.77
C GLU A 104 5.04 -35.09 -11.53
N ILE A 105 4.20 -34.51 -12.39
CA ILE A 105 4.55 -33.29 -13.15
C ILE A 105 4.76 -32.11 -12.21
N ILE A 106 3.85 -31.92 -11.24
CA ILE A 106 3.95 -30.85 -10.25
C ILE A 106 5.20 -31.04 -9.38
N LEU A 107 5.46 -32.27 -8.94
CA LEU A 107 6.62 -32.63 -8.12
C LEU A 107 7.94 -32.39 -8.85
N GLU A 108 8.02 -32.71 -10.14
CA GLU A 108 9.20 -32.44 -10.96
C GLU A 108 9.46 -30.94 -11.08
N GLN A 109 8.42 -30.13 -11.28
CA GLN A 109 8.57 -28.67 -11.31
C GLN A 109 8.99 -28.09 -9.96
N ILE A 110 8.42 -28.58 -8.85
CA ILE A 110 8.82 -28.15 -7.49
C ILE A 110 10.29 -28.51 -7.25
N ASN A 111 10.72 -29.73 -7.59
CA ASN A 111 12.12 -30.15 -7.43
C ASN A 111 13.08 -29.37 -8.34
N SER A 112 12.67 -29.07 -9.58
CA SER A 112 13.45 -28.24 -10.50
C SER A 112 13.61 -26.80 -9.99
N ALA A 113 12.53 -26.20 -9.48
CA ALA A 113 12.56 -24.88 -8.86
C ALA A 113 13.40 -24.86 -7.57
N ALA A 114 13.28 -25.89 -6.72
CA ALA A 114 14.04 -26.02 -5.48
C ALA A 114 15.54 -26.33 -5.71
N SER A 115 15.91 -26.94 -6.84
CA SER A 115 17.32 -27.15 -7.18
C SER A 115 17.95 -25.89 -7.77
N ASN A 116 17.21 -25.12 -8.58
CA ASN A 116 17.67 -23.90 -9.24
C ASN A 116 17.28 -22.59 -8.53
N TRP A 117 16.91 -22.66 -7.26
CA TRP A 117 16.43 -21.53 -6.47
C TRP A 117 17.40 -20.32 -6.48
N HIS A 118 18.72 -20.57 -6.52
CA HIS A 118 19.73 -19.53 -6.62
C HIS A 118 19.63 -18.71 -7.90
N ALA A 119 19.43 -19.38 -9.05
CA ALA A 119 19.33 -18.73 -10.35
C ALA A 119 18.06 -17.86 -10.42
N LEU A 120 16.92 -18.40 -9.94
CA LEU A 120 15.67 -17.66 -9.83
C LEU A 120 15.80 -16.46 -8.89
N GLY A 121 16.50 -16.64 -7.76
CA GLY A 121 16.69 -15.59 -6.76
C GLY A 121 17.58 -14.46 -7.26
N LEU A 122 18.71 -14.79 -7.89
CA LEU A 122 19.60 -13.79 -8.48
C LEU A 122 18.91 -13.05 -9.63
N LEU A 123 18.23 -13.77 -10.52
CA LEU A 123 17.49 -13.16 -11.62
C LEU A 123 16.40 -12.22 -11.08
N GLY A 124 15.60 -12.68 -10.12
CA GLY A 124 14.61 -11.86 -9.43
C GLY A 124 15.23 -10.62 -8.80
N LEU A 125 16.35 -10.76 -8.08
CA LEU A 125 17.03 -9.64 -7.44
C LEU A 125 17.55 -8.62 -8.46
N PHE A 126 18.26 -9.07 -9.50
CA PHE A 126 18.76 -8.20 -10.56
C PHE A 126 17.64 -7.46 -11.27
N SER A 127 16.60 -8.18 -11.68
CA SER A 127 15.44 -7.59 -12.34
C SER A 127 14.69 -6.62 -11.43
N LEU A 128 14.58 -6.91 -10.13
CA LEU A 128 13.94 -6.01 -9.16
C LEU A 128 14.74 -4.72 -8.99
N VAL A 129 16.06 -4.82 -8.88
CA VAL A 129 16.95 -3.65 -8.80
C VAL A 129 16.84 -2.80 -10.07
N LEU A 130 16.80 -3.42 -11.25
CA LEU A 130 16.62 -2.69 -12.51
C LEU A 130 15.28 -1.93 -12.57
N VAL A 131 14.19 -2.56 -12.15
CA VAL A 131 12.87 -1.91 -12.08
C VAL A 131 12.88 -0.77 -11.05
N ALA A 132 13.51 -0.97 -9.90
CA ALA A 132 13.63 0.05 -8.87
C ALA A 132 14.47 1.24 -9.34
N MET A 133 15.59 1.01 -10.01
CA MET A 133 16.39 2.07 -10.62
C MET A 133 15.57 2.85 -11.65
N GLY A 134 14.83 2.15 -12.53
CA GLY A 134 13.93 2.79 -13.49
C GLY A 134 12.84 3.64 -12.83
N LEU A 135 12.37 3.26 -11.64
CA LEU A 135 11.41 4.05 -10.87
C LEU A 135 12.02 5.33 -10.28
N PHE A 136 13.26 5.27 -9.79
CA PHE A 136 13.91 6.41 -9.14
C PHE A 136 14.57 7.39 -10.13
N ASP A 137 14.88 6.93 -11.34
CA ASP A 137 15.41 7.76 -12.43
C ASP A 137 14.31 8.44 -13.28
N ALA A 138 13.04 8.08 -13.08
CA ALA A 138 11.87 8.61 -13.80
C ALA A 138 11.21 9.81 -13.08
#